data_AF-A0A4Y8Z1N3-F1
#
_entry.id   AF-A0A4Y8Z1N3-F1
#
_cell.length_a   1.000
_cell.length_b   1.000
_cell.length_c   1.000
_cell.angle_alpha   90.00
_cell.angle_beta   90.00
_cell.angle_gamma   90.00
#
_symmetry.space_group_name_H-M   'P 1'
#
loop_
_entity.id
_entity.type
_entity.pdbx_description
1 polymer ?
#
loop_
_entity_poly.entity_id
_entity_poly.type
_entity_poly.pdbx_seq_one_letter_code
_entity_poly.pdbx_strand_id
1 'polypeptide(L)'
;MSDRSPEELERAERAVMTELDPGARAMVVAGLVLILLVTFALPHTGSASGFDVLSSSDAAAAESIALPSRIFVVLVLTFGVVMSVLALVTRMWALAWAALAGCAVSSVFGMLSIWSRQTVPDNLQGAGPGIGLIIAWVAVMALTFHWLKAVWNKTNSQLAAQEQRRVAAASGEQKLRLWDGHSNP
;
A
#
# COMPACT_ATOMS: atom_id res chain seq x y z
N MET A 1 36.18 12.04 -18.38
CA MET A 1 35.73 12.13 -16.98
C MET A 1 34.60 13.15 -16.98
N SER A 2 33.33 12.71 -17.04
CA SER A 2 32.19 13.63 -17.22
C SER A 2 31.89 14.33 -15.89
N ASP A 3 32.10 15.64 -15.83
CA ASP A 3 31.77 16.48 -14.69
C ASP A 3 30.24 16.64 -14.64
N ARG A 4 29.56 15.93 -13.73
CA ARG A 4 28.11 16.09 -13.53
C ARG A 4 27.89 17.30 -12.65
N SER A 5 26.95 18.17 -13.01
CA SER A 5 26.67 19.38 -12.23
C SER A 5 26.16 19.02 -10.82
N PRO A 6 26.42 19.84 -9.79
CA PRO A 6 25.95 19.59 -8.42
C PRO A 6 24.44 19.36 -8.33
N GLU A 7 23.65 20.03 -9.19
CA GLU A 7 22.20 19.83 -9.27
C GLU A 7 21.80 18.45 -9.82
N GLU A 8 22.58 17.88 -10.75
CA GLU A 8 22.35 16.52 -11.26
C GLU A 8 22.69 15.48 -10.21
N LEU A 9 23.72 15.72 -9.38
CA LEU A 9 24.06 14.89 -8.23
C LEU A 9 22.96 14.94 -7.17
N GLU A 10 22.45 16.12 -6.84
CA GLU A 10 21.40 16.27 -5.84
C GLU A 10 20.06 15.68 -6.32
N ARG A 11 19.68 15.87 -7.60
CA ARG A 11 18.51 15.19 -8.18
C ARG A 11 18.69 13.68 -8.21
N ALA A 12 19.87 13.18 -8.54
CA ALA A 12 20.17 11.75 -8.53
C ALA A 12 20.12 11.18 -7.11
N GLU A 13 20.69 11.84 -6.11
CA GLU A 13 20.61 11.42 -4.70
C GLU A 13 19.16 11.44 -4.20
N ARG A 14 18.38 12.48 -4.53
CA ARG A 14 16.96 12.57 -4.16
C ARG A 14 16.12 11.50 -4.84
N ALA A 15 16.41 11.17 -6.10
CA ALA A 15 15.77 10.08 -6.81
C ALA A 15 16.07 8.72 -6.16
N VAL A 16 17.34 8.47 -5.78
CA VAL A 16 17.77 7.26 -5.08
C VAL A 16 17.12 7.13 -3.68
N MET A 17 16.85 8.26 -3.01
CA MET A 17 16.09 8.25 -1.75
C MET A 17 14.61 7.90 -1.95
N THR A 18 14.04 8.19 -3.12
CA THR A 18 12.60 8.04 -3.40
C THR A 18 12.23 6.66 -3.97
N GLU A 19 13.18 5.99 -4.63
CA GLU A 19 12.93 4.72 -5.29
C GLU A 19 12.80 3.56 -4.28
N LEU A 20 11.61 2.96 -4.26
CA LEU A 20 11.33 1.64 -3.71
C LEU A 20 11.85 0.61 -4.73
N ASP A 21 12.53 -0.44 -4.29
CA ASP A 21 12.89 -1.56 -5.17
C ASP A 21 11.93 -2.74 -4.91
N PRO A 22 10.77 -2.79 -5.57
CA PRO A 22 9.82 -3.86 -5.40
C PRO A 22 10.29 -5.03 -6.28
N GLY A 23 11.18 -5.87 -5.76
CA GLY A 23 11.65 -7.09 -6.45
C GLY A 23 10.53 -8.13 -6.68
N ALA A 24 10.75 -9.41 -6.35
CA ALA A 24 9.73 -10.48 -6.51
C ALA A 24 8.36 -10.17 -5.86
N ARG A 25 8.30 -9.22 -4.93
CA ARG A 25 7.08 -8.75 -4.26
C ARG A 25 6.18 -7.89 -5.15
N ALA A 26 6.74 -7.19 -6.15
CA ALA A 26 5.93 -6.46 -7.13
C ALA A 26 4.95 -7.39 -7.84
N MET A 27 5.41 -8.60 -8.19
CA MET A 27 4.59 -9.59 -8.87
C MET A 27 3.39 -10.04 -8.02
N VAL A 28 3.61 -10.22 -6.72
CA VAL A 28 2.52 -10.59 -5.79
C VAL A 28 1.52 -9.45 -5.64
N VAL A 29 2.00 -8.21 -5.46
CA VAL A 29 1.13 -7.03 -5.39
C VAL A 29 0.34 -6.85 -6.69
N ALA A 30 0.99 -6.98 -7.85
CA ALA A 30 0.31 -6.91 -9.14
C ALA A 30 -0.74 -8.02 -9.31
N GLY A 31 -0.43 -9.24 -8.90
CA GLY A 31 -1.39 -10.35 -8.88
C GLY A 31 -2.59 -10.08 -7.96
N LEU A 32 -2.35 -9.52 -6.76
CA LEU A 32 -3.42 -9.12 -5.84
C LEU A 32 -4.29 -7.99 -6.42
N VAL A 33 -3.70 -7.00 -7.09
CA VAL A 33 -4.43 -5.94 -7.81
C VAL A 33 -5.30 -6.55 -8.91
N LEU A 34 -4.78 -7.51 -9.67
CA LEU A 34 -5.55 -8.20 -10.70
C LEU A 34 -6.72 -8.99 -10.10
N ILE A 35 -6.49 -9.69 -8.98
CA ILE A 35 -7.55 -10.38 -8.24
C ILE A 35 -8.61 -9.38 -7.79
N LEU A 36 -8.22 -8.21 -7.26
CA LEU A 36 -9.17 -7.17 -6.88
C LEU A 36 -10.02 -6.72 -8.06
N LEU A 37 -9.41 -6.44 -9.21
CA LEU A 37 -10.16 -6.07 -10.42
C LEU A 37 -11.19 -7.13 -10.81
N VAL A 38 -10.83 -8.42 -10.70
CA VAL A 38 -11.78 -9.53 -10.94
C VAL A 38 -12.94 -9.48 -9.95
N THR A 39 -12.69 -9.20 -8.67
CA THR A 39 -13.77 -9.16 -7.66
C THR A 39 -14.83 -8.11 -7.94
N PHE A 40 -14.52 -6.99 -8.60
CA PHE A 40 -15.52 -5.98 -8.98
C PHE A 40 -16.60 -6.53 -9.92
N ALA A 41 -16.26 -7.53 -10.74
CA ALA A 41 -17.23 -8.21 -11.61
C ALA A 41 -18.02 -9.31 -10.88
N LEU A 42 -17.59 -9.73 -9.69
CA LEU A 42 -18.29 -10.73 -8.89
C LEU A 42 -19.40 -10.09 -8.05
N PRO A 43 -20.43 -10.85 -7.65
CA PRO A 43 -21.43 -10.38 -6.72
C PRO A 43 -20.80 -10.07 -5.35
N HIS A 44 -20.98 -8.83 -4.89
CA HIS A 44 -20.60 -8.39 -3.55
C HIS A 44 -21.77 -8.56 -2.57
N THR A 45 -23.01 -8.55 -3.08
CA THR A 45 -24.24 -8.77 -2.31
C THR A 45 -25.39 -9.10 -3.25
N GLY A 46 -26.16 -10.16 -2.96
CA GLY A 46 -27.25 -10.59 -3.85
C GLY A 46 -26.74 -10.81 -5.28
N SER A 47 -27.40 -10.21 -6.26
CA SER A 47 -26.92 -10.16 -7.66
C SER A 47 -26.07 -8.92 -7.97
N ALA A 48 -25.93 -7.96 -7.04
CA ALA A 48 -25.22 -6.72 -7.28
C ALA A 48 -23.69 -6.92 -7.22
N SER A 49 -23.03 -6.54 -8.31
CA SER A 49 -21.58 -6.56 -8.45
C SER A 49 -20.92 -5.32 -7.84
N GLY A 50 -19.60 -5.35 -7.64
CA GLY A 50 -18.84 -4.18 -7.21
C GLY A 50 -18.97 -2.97 -8.16
N PHE A 51 -19.16 -3.21 -9.46
CA PHE A 51 -19.43 -2.15 -10.44
C PHE A 51 -20.79 -1.48 -10.25
N ASP A 52 -21.82 -2.26 -9.92
CA ASP A 52 -23.17 -1.73 -9.68
C ASP A 52 -23.21 -0.79 -8.47
N VAL A 53 -22.35 -1.06 -7.49
CA VAL A 53 -22.14 -0.22 -6.30
C VAL A 53 -21.44 1.10 -6.66
N LEU A 54 -20.47 1.08 -7.58
CA LEU A 54 -19.73 2.28 -8.02
C LEU A 54 -20.56 3.18 -8.93
N SER A 55 -21.37 2.59 -9.82
CA SER A 55 -22.23 3.33 -10.74
C SER A 55 -23.46 3.93 -10.07
N SER A 56 -23.66 3.69 -8.77
CA SER A 56 -24.87 4.08 -8.02
C SER A 56 -26.16 3.67 -8.74
N SER A 57 -26.11 2.53 -9.44
CA SER A 57 -27.22 2.02 -10.26
C SER A 57 -28.46 1.67 -9.43
N ASP A 58 -29.63 1.60 -10.08
CA ASP A 58 -30.90 1.23 -9.43
C ASP A 58 -30.86 -0.15 -8.74
N ALA A 59 -29.98 -1.06 -9.19
CA ALA A 59 -29.71 -2.33 -8.51
C ALA A 59 -29.11 -2.14 -7.10
N ALA A 60 -28.30 -1.10 -6.90
CA ALA A 60 -27.74 -0.76 -5.59
C ALA A 60 -28.74 -0.06 -4.65
N ALA A 61 -29.82 0.50 -5.20
CA ALA A 61 -30.94 1.04 -4.45
C ALA A 61 -31.97 -0.05 -4.10
N ALA A 62 -32.21 -1.00 -5.00
CA ALA A 62 -33.13 -2.13 -4.81
C ALA A 62 -32.68 -3.08 -3.68
N GLU A 63 -31.37 -3.30 -3.52
CA GLU A 63 -30.83 -4.27 -2.55
C GLU A 63 -30.52 -3.69 -1.16
N SER A 64 -30.92 -2.45 -0.86
CA SER A 64 -30.59 -1.74 0.40
C SER A 64 -29.10 -1.81 0.76
N ILE A 65 -28.22 -1.47 -0.18
CA ILE A 65 -26.77 -1.63 0.05
C ILE A 65 -26.31 -0.79 1.25
N ALA A 66 -25.89 -1.49 2.31
CA ALA A 66 -25.39 -0.88 3.53
C ALA A 66 -24.21 0.08 3.25
N LEU A 67 -24.22 1.25 3.89
CA LEU A 67 -23.19 2.30 3.77
C LEU A 67 -21.74 1.78 3.86
N PRO A 68 -21.38 0.84 4.76
CA PRO A 68 -20.02 0.30 4.83
C PRO A 68 -19.55 -0.35 3.53
N SER A 69 -20.44 -1.06 2.81
CA SER A 69 -20.10 -1.75 1.56
C SER A 69 -19.77 -0.78 0.44
N ARG A 70 -20.47 0.36 0.37
CA ARG A 70 -20.19 1.40 -0.63
C ARG A 70 -18.83 2.03 -0.40
N ILE A 71 -18.54 2.38 0.85
CA ILE A 71 -17.25 2.94 1.27
C ILE A 71 -16.12 1.94 0.99
N PHE A 72 -16.32 0.67 1.34
CA PHE A 72 -15.34 -0.39 1.08
C PHE A 72 -14.97 -0.46 -0.40
N VAL A 73 -15.94 -0.55 -1.30
CA VAL A 73 -15.69 -0.67 -2.75
C VAL A 73 -14.91 0.53 -3.29
N VAL A 74 -15.25 1.76 -2.87
CA VAL A 74 -14.52 2.97 -3.26
C VAL A 74 -13.09 2.96 -2.74
N LEU A 75 -12.88 2.54 -1.49
CA LEU A 75 -11.54 2.45 -0.90
C LEU A 75 -10.68 1.38 -1.58
N VAL A 76 -11.27 0.23 -1.92
CA VAL A 76 -10.59 -0.84 -2.68
C VAL A 76 -10.17 -0.35 -4.05
N LEU A 77 -11.07 0.33 -4.77
CA LEU A 77 -10.74 0.89 -6.09
C LEU A 77 -9.62 1.93 -5.98
N THR A 78 -9.75 2.87 -5.04
CA THR A 78 -8.82 3.98 -4.90
C THR A 78 -7.45 3.51 -4.40
N PHE A 79 -7.40 2.77 -3.29
CA PHE A 79 -6.14 2.43 -2.64
C PHE A 79 -5.62 1.04 -3.01
N GLY A 80 -6.52 0.05 -3.06
CA GLY A 80 -6.19 -1.32 -3.43
C GLY A 80 -5.77 -1.44 -4.91
N VAL A 81 -6.37 -0.66 -5.80
CA VAL A 81 -6.05 -0.67 -7.23
C VAL A 81 -5.23 0.56 -7.64
N VAL A 82 -5.82 1.76 -7.64
CA VAL A 82 -5.20 2.94 -8.28
C VAL A 82 -3.88 3.32 -7.59
N MET A 83 -3.88 3.54 -6.27
CA MET A 83 -2.66 3.90 -5.55
C MET A 83 -1.62 2.77 -5.56
N SER A 84 -2.06 1.51 -5.55
CA SER A 84 -1.15 0.36 -5.60
C SER A 84 -0.46 0.26 -6.96
N VAL A 85 -1.19 0.44 -8.07
CA VAL A 85 -0.61 0.51 -9.43
C VAL A 85 0.33 1.71 -9.54
N LEU A 86 -0.10 2.88 -9.05
CA LEU A 86 0.73 4.08 -9.11
C LEU A 86 2.02 3.89 -8.31
N ALA A 87 1.95 3.31 -7.11
CA ALA A 87 3.12 3.00 -6.29
C ALA A 87 4.07 1.99 -6.97
N LEU A 88 3.54 0.99 -7.68
CA LEU A 88 4.34 0.03 -8.45
C LEU A 88 5.02 0.67 -9.67
N VAL A 89 4.29 1.48 -10.44
CA VAL A 89 4.79 2.09 -11.68
C VAL A 89 5.80 3.19 -11.39
N THR A 90 5.48 4.08 -10.46
CA THR A 90 6.36 5.21 -10.10
C THR A 90 7.48 4.79 -9.15
N ARG A 91 7.34 3.63 -8.49
CA ARG A 91 8.25 3.14 -7.45
C ARG A 91 8.46 4.16 -6.33
N MET A 92 7.51 5.06 -6.10
CA MET A 92 7.65 6.08 -5.07
C MET A 92 7.29 5.53 -3.70
N TRP A 93 8.23 5.63 -2.76
CA TRP A 93 8.04 5.19 -1.38
C TRP A 93 6.87 5.89 -0.66
N ALA A 94 6.61 7.17 -0.95
CA ALA A 94 5.48 7.90 -0.38
C ALA A 94 4.11 7.34 -0.82
N LEU A 95 4.00 6.87 -2.08
CA LEU A 95 2.77 6.25 -2.58
C LEU A 95 2.55 4.87 -1.98
N ALA A 96 3.62 4.14 -1.67
CA ALA A 96 3.52 2.87 -0.94
C ALA A 96 2.93 3.06 0.47
N TRP A 97 3.28 4.15 1.17
CA TRP A 97 2.63 4.51 2.44
C TRP A 97 1.16 4.84 2.28
N ALA A 98 0.79 5.61 1.25
CA ALA A 98 -0.59 5.95 0.99
C ALA A 98 -1.43 4.70 0.63
N ALA A 99 -0.89 3.82 -0.21
CA ALA A 99 -1.49 2.53 -0.54
C ALA A 99 -1.65 1.64 0.71
N LEU A 100 -0.63 1.56 1.56
CA LEU A 100 -0.68 0.86 2.84
C LEU A 100 -1.81 1.38 3.75
N ALA A 101 -1.82 2.67 4.03
CA ALA A 101 -2.80 3.28 4.93
C ALA A 101 -4.23 3.07 4.40
N GLY A 102 -4.43 3.28 3.10
CA GLY A 102 -5.71 3.06 2.45
C GLY A 102 -6.17 1.61 2.47
N CYS A 103 -5.28 0.64 2.24
CA CYS A 103 -5.60 -0.79 2.33
C CYS A 103 -5.93 -1.21 3.78
N ALA A 104 -5.23 -0.65 4.77
CA ALA A 104 -5.53 -0.89 6.18
C ALA A 104 -6.93 -0.39 6.56
N VAL A 105 -7.30 0.83 6.16
CA VAL A 105 -8.66 1.37 6.37
C VAL A 105 -9.70 0.55 5.61
N SER A 106 -9.41 0.18 4.36
CA SER A 106 -10.28 -0.69 3.54
C SER A 106 -10.56 -2.01 4.26
N SER A 107 -9.57 -2.60 4.95
CA SER A 107 -9.72 -3.86 5.67
C SER A 107 -10.78 -3.78 6.77
N VAL A 108 -10.84 -2.65 7.50
CA VAL A 108 -11.85 -2.40 8.54
C VAL A 108 -13.24 -2.29 7.91
N PHE A 109 -13.38 -1.51 6.84
CA PHE A 109 -14.65 -1.38 6.14
C PHE A 109 -15.11 -2.68 5.48
N GLY A 110 -14.19 -3.52 5.00
CA GLY A 110 -14.52 -4.84 4.48
C GLY A 110 -15.10 -5.76 5.55
N MET A 111 -14.49 -5.77 6.75
CA MET A 111 -15.01 -6.51 7.90
C MET A 111 -16.40 -5.99 8.31
N LEU A 112 -16.58 -4.66 8.41
CA LEU A 112 -17.88 -4.05 8.70
C LEU A 112 -18.94 -4.36 7.63
N SER A 113 -18.54 -4.44 6.37
CA SER A 113 -19.43 -4.79 5.26
C SER A 113 -19.91 -6.23 5.36
N ILE A 114 -19.01 -7.18 5.69
CA ILE A 114 -19.35 -8.58 5.90
C ILE A 114 -20.27 -8.72 7.12
N TRP A 115 -19.90 -8.08 8.24
CA TRP A 115 -20.70 -8.10 9.46
C TRP A 115 -22.10 -7.52 9.24
N SER A 116 -22.22 -6.36 8.59
CA SER A 116 -23.52 -5.72 8.31
C SER A 116 -24.44 -6.60 7.47
N ARG A 117 -23.90 -7.51 6.65
CA ARG A 117 -24.68 -8.49 5.87
C ARG A 117 -25.08 -9.72 6.68
N GLN A 118 -24.34 -10.04 7.73
CA GLN A 118 -24.62 -11.16 8.63
C GLN A 118 -25.65 -10.79 9.72
N THR A 119 -25.76 -9.51 10.07
CA THR A 119 -26.63 -9.02 11.16
C THR A 119 -27.93 -8.38 10.65
N VAL A 120 -28.38 -8.74 9.45
CA VAL A 120 -29.67 -8.23 8.93
C VAL A 120 -30.82 -8.81 9.77
N PRO A 121 -31.72 -7.98 10.33
CA PRO A 121 -32.86 -8.45 11.10
C PRO A 121 -33.78 -9.40 10.30
N ASP A 122 -34.35 -10.42 10.93
CA ASP A 122 -35.17 -11.46 10.28
C ASP A 122 -36.37 -10.90 9.48
N ASN A 123 -36.83 -9.69 9.80
CA ASN A 123 -37.93 -9.01 9.10
C ASN A 123 -37.49 -8.26 7.82
N LEU A 124 -36.19 -8.17 7.54
CA LEU A 124 -35.61 -7.58 6.34
C LEU A 124 -34.95 -8.68 5.51
N GLN A 125 -35.39 -8.87 4.27
CA GLN A 125 -34.69 -9.78 3.35
C GLN A 125 -33.40 -9.11 2.89
N GLY A 126 -32.26 -9.60 3.36
CA GLY A 126 -30.94 -9.19 2.90
C GLY A 126 -30.14 -10.40 2.43
N ALA A 127 -29.67 -10.39 1.18
CA ALA A 127 -28.74 -11.40 0.71
C ALA A 127 -27.43 -11.33 1.51
N GLY A 128 -26.91 -12.51 1.90
CA GLY A 128 -25.66 -12.64 2.65
C GLY A 128 -24.44 -12.08 1.91
N PRO A 129 -23.26 -12.07 2.57
CA PRO A 129 -22.03 -11.55 1.96
C PRO A 129 -21.69 -12.33 0.69
N GLY A 130 -21.59 -11.62 -0.43
CA GLY A 130 -21.23 -12.23 -1.71
C GLY A 130 -19.78 -12.70 -1.72
N ILE A 131 -19.48 -13.70 -2.54
CA ILE A 131 -18.13 -14.25 -2.64
C ILE A 131 -17.11 -13.20 -3.13
N GLY A 132 -17.52 -12.26 -3.98
CA GLY A 132 -16.67 -11.15 -4.43
C GLY A 132 -16.21 -10.27 -3.26
N LEU A 133 -17.11 -9.98 -2.31
CA LEU A 133 -16.81 -9.20 -1.12
C LEU A 133 -15.75 -9.89 -0.23
N ILE A 134 -15.90 -11.20 -0.01
CA ILE A 134 -14.99 -11.98 0.83
C ILE A 134 -13.59 -12.03 0.19
N ILE A 135 -13.52 -12.34 -1.11
CA ILE A 135 -12.25 -12.38 -1.84
C ILE A 135 -11.59 -10.99 -1.85
N ALA A 136 -12.35 -9.93 -2.10
CA ALA A 136 -11.83 -8.56 -2.10
C ALA A 136 -11.25 -8.18 -0.74
N TRP A 137 -11.94 -8.55 0.35
CA TRP A 137 -11.48 -8.29 1.71
C TRP A 137 -10.17 -9.01 2.03
N VAL A 138 -10.07 -10.30 1.69
CA VAL A 138 -8.84 -11.09 1.89
C VAL A 138 -7.69 -10.54 1.05
N ALA A 139 -7.94 -10.16 -0.21
CA ALA A 139 -6.94 -9.58 -1.09
C ALA A 139 -6.41 -8.23 -0.56
N VAL A 140 -7.28 -7.38 -0.01
CA VAL A 140 -6.90 -6.11 0.63
C VAL A 140 -6.06 -6.34 1.89
N MET A 141 -6.40 -7.34 2.71
CA MET A 141 -5.57 -7.74 3.86
C MET A 141 -4.17 -8.18 3.42
N ALA A 142 -4.09 -8.97 2.36
CA ALA A 142 -2.82 -9.38 1.78
C ALA A 142 -2.02 -8.19 1.22
N LEU A 143 -2.66 -7.24 0.53
CA LEU A 143 -2.02 -6.02 0.05
C LEU A 143 -1.47 -5.18 1.21
N THR A 144 -2.23 -5.03 2.28
CA THR A 144 -1.81 -4.33 3.49
C THR A 144 -0.51 -4.92 4.03
N PHE A 145 -0.43 -6.25 4.14
CA PHE A 145 0.80 -6.92 4.58
C PHE A 145 1.99 -6.71 3.64
N HIS A 146 1.77 -6.79 2.32
CA HIS A 146 2.84 -6.63 1.33
C HIS A 146 3.37 -5.20 1.30
N TRP A 147 2.48 -4.20 1.37
CA TRP A 147 2.89 -2.80 1.46
C TRP A 147 3.58 -2.49 2.77
N LEU A 148 3.11 -3.04 3.89
CA LEU A 148 3.76 -2.90 5.19
C LEU A 148 5.21 -3.41 5.14
N LYS A 149 5.41 -4.61 4.61
CA LYS A 149 6.76 -5.16 4.42
C LYS A 149 7.61 -4.34 3.46
N ALA A 150 7.04 -3.86 2.36
CA ALA A 150 7.78 -3.06 1.37
C ALA A 150 8.31 -1.78 2.00
N VAL A 151 7.47 -1.09 2.76
CA VAL A 151 7.81 0.13 3.49
C VAL A 151 8.90 -0.15 4.53
N TRP A 152 8.74 -1.19 5.36
CA TRP A 152 9.68 -1.52 6.44
C TRP A 152 11.08 -1.86 5.93
N ASN A 153 11.15 -2.56 4.80
CA ASN A 153 12.43 -2.92 4.18
C ASN A 153 13.25 -1.68 3.79
N LYS A 154 12.60 -0.66 3.19
CA LYS A 154 13.28 0.60 2.84
C LYS A 154 13.71 1.34 4.10
N THR A 155 12.85 1.41 5.12
CA THR A 155 13.19 2.04 6.41
C THR A 155 14.43 1.40 7.02
N ASN A 156 14.50 0.07 7.12
CA ASN A 156 15.67 -0.62 7.65
C ASN A 156 16.96 -0.33 6.83
N SER A 157 16.85 -0.25 5.50
CA SER A 157 18.01 0.08 4.66
C SER A 157 18.53 1.51 4.90
N GLN A 158 17.64 2.46 5.15
CA GLN A 158 18.01 3.84 5.49
C GLN A 158 18.71 3.91 6.85
N LEU A 159 18.20 3.19 7.86
CA LEU A 159 18.84 3.08 9.17
C LEU A 159 20.23 2.46 9.08
N ALA A 160 20.40 1.39 8.29
CA ALA A 160 21.71 0.75 8.10
C ALA A 160 22.71 1.68 7.41
N ALA A 161 22.28 2.44 6.40
CA ALA A 161 23.13 3.42 5.72
C ALA A 161 23.52 4.60 6.65
N GLN A 162 22.61 5.04 7.52
CA GLN A 162 22.91 6.06 8.53
C GLN A 162 23.93 5.58 9.56
N GLU A 163 23.81 4.34 10.05
CA GLU A 163 24.75 3.78 11.01
C GLU A 163 26.15 3.63 10.41
N GLN A 164 26.26 3.19 9.15
CA GLN A 164 27.55 3.13 8.46
C GLN A 164 28.21 4.51 8.35
N ARG A 165 27.45 5.57 8.03
CA ARG A 165 27.96 6.95 8.01
C ARG A 165 28.44 7.40 9.39
N ARG A 166 27.70 7.04 10.45
CA ARG A 166 28.07 7.35 11.84
C ARG A 166 29.38 6.68 12.25
N VAL A 167 29.55 5.40 11.93
CA VAL A 167 30.77 4.63 12.22
C VAL A 167 31.98 5.17 11.44
N ALA A 168 31.80 5.52 10.16
CA ALA A 168 32.86 6.08 9.34
C ALA A 168 33.35 7.45 9.86
N ALA A 169 32.43 8.31 10.31
CA ALA A 169 32.78 9.60 10.91
C ALA A 169 33.57 9.42 12.23
N ALA A 170 33.13 8.52 13.11
CA ALA A 170 33.84 8.22 14.36
C ALA A 170 35.26 7.67 14.12
N SER A 171 35.42 6.82 13.10
CA SER A 171 36.72 6.26 12.69
C SER A 171 37.66 7.34 12.13
N GLY A 172 37.11 8.31 11.38
CA GLY A 172 37.85 9.46 10.85
C GLY A 172 38.35 10.40 11.94
N GLU A 173 37.50 10.73 12.90
CA GLU A 173 37.87 11.55 14.08
C GLU A 173 38.96 10.90 14.92
N GLN A 174 38.87 9.58 15.13
CA GLN A 174 39.89 8.84 15.88
C GLN A 174 41.25 8.86 15.16
N LYS A 175 41.25 8.73 13.83
CA LYS A 175 42.47 8.79 13.01
C LYS A 175 43.11 10.18 13.06
N LEU A 176 42.31 11.24 13.03
CA LEU A 176 42.78 12.62 13.18
C LEU A 176 43.39 12.86 14.57
N ARG A 177 42.68 12.47 15.65
CA ARG A 177 43.20 12.57 17.02
C ARG A 177 44.52 11.83 17.22
N LEU A 178 44.66 10.64 16.62
CA LEU A 178 45.91 9.87 16.67
C LEU A 178 47.06 10.60 15.95
N TRP A 179 46.77 11.22 14.81
CA TRP A 179 47.77 11.98 14.05
C TRP A 179 48.20 13.26 14.77
N ASP A 180 47.25 14.01 15.35
CA ASP A 180 47.53 15.22 16.13
C ASP A 180 48.43 14.91 17.34
N GLY A 181 48.20 13.78 18.03
CA GLY A 181 49.01 13.35 19.18
C GLY A 181 50.45 12.96 18.84
N HIS A 182 50.74 12.57 17.59
CA HIS A 182 52.11 12.35 17.12
C HIS A 182 52.80 13.69 16.76
N SER A 183 52.06 14.67 16.26
CA SER A 183 52.62 15.93 15.76
C SER A 183 53.05 16.94 16.83
N ASN A 184 52.82 16.65 18.12
CA ASN A 184 53.27 17.52 19.23
C ASN A 184 54.56 16.95 19.85
N PRO A 185 55.73 17.58 19.65
CA PRO A 185 57.02 17.12 20.18
C PRO A 185 57.18 17.29 21.70
#